data_AF-A0A6B2TN62-F1
#
_entry.id   AF-A0A6B2TN62-F1
#
_cell.length_a   1.000
_cell.length_b   1.000
_cell.length_c   1.000
_cell.angle_alpha   90.00
_cell.angle_beta   90.00
_cell.angle_gamma   90.00
#
_symmetry.space_group_name_H-M   'P 1'
#
loop_
_entity.id
_entity.type
_entity.pdbx_description
1 polymer ?
#
loop_
_entity_poly.entity_id
_entity_poly.type
_entity_poly.pdbx_seq_one_letter_code
_entity_poly.pdbx_strand_id
1 'polypeptide(L)'
;MKYAFSTLGVPGLPVPDVLRLATAHGYHGVELRAHPEEPVHPGLGLVERADVAAEFKAAGVEILGIAGYARVAAPGDDGPVLDDMRSLVSLARDLGAPFVRVFPG
;
A
#
# COMPACT_ATOMS: atom_id res chain seq x y z
N MET A 1 9.80 11.37 -17.16
CA MET A 1 9.72 10.01 -16.60
C MET A 1 9.27 10.13 -15.16
N LYS A 2 8.30 9.35 -14.68
CA LYS A 2 7.90 9.31 -13.26
C LYS A 2 8.61 8.14 -12.57
N TYR A 3 9.12 8.35 -11.36
CA TYR A 3 9.79 7.32 -10.56
C TYR A 3 9.03 7.08 -9.26
N ALA A 4 9.03 5.84 -8.79
CA ALA A 4 8.47 5.45 -7.50
C ALA A 4 9.40 4.48 -6.78
N PHE A 5 9.28 4.39 -5.45
CA PHE A 5 9.93 3.36 -4.65
C PHE A 5 8.91 2.61 -3.80
N SER A 6 9.32 1.46 -3.27
CA SER A 6 8.48 0.62 -2.41
C SER A 6 8.90 0.77 -0.95
N THR A 7 7.93 0.83 -0.02
CA THR A 7 8.24 0.84 1.42
C THR A 7 8.87 -0.48 1.90
N LEU A 8 8.91 -1.52 1.06
CA LEU A 8 9.77 -2.70 1.26
C LEU A 8 11.25 -2.34 1.51
N GLY A 9 11.74 -1.25 0.93
CA GLY A 9 13.12 -0.77 1.15
C GLY A 9 13.33 0.03 2.43
N VAL A 10 12.25 0.38 3.14
CA VAL A 10 12.23 1.19 4.37
C VAL A 10 11.19 0.66 5.37
N PRO A 11 11.30 -0.61 5.81
CA PRO A 11 10.27 -1.27 6.60
C PRO A 11 9.99 -0.55 7.92
N GLY A 12 8.70 -0.43 8.28
CA GLY A 12 8.24 0.19 9.52
C GLY A 12 8.38 1.72 9.58
N LEU A 13 8.89 2.36 8.51
CA LEU A 13 9.07 3.81 8.49
C LEU A 13 7.71 4.51 8.45
N PRO A 14 7.42 5.47 9.36
CA PRO A 14 6.15 6.19 9.38
C PRO A 14 5.84 6.92 8.07
N VAL A 15 4.55 7.07 7.73
CA VAL A 15 4.11 7.73 6.48
C VAL A 15 4.71 9.13 6.28
N PRO A 16 4.79 10.02 7.29
CA PRO A 16 5.43 11.33 7.11
C PRO A 16 6.89 11.25 6.68
N ASP A 17 7.63 10.26 7.20
CA ASP A 17 9.04 10.05 6.86
C ASP A 17 9.20 9.43 5.46
N VAL A 18 8.29 8.54 5.06
CA VAL A 18 8.22 8.02 3.68
C VAL A 18 7.99 9.16 2.68
N LEU A 19 7.06 10.07 2.98
CA LEU A 19 6.77 11.24 2.14
C LEU A 19 7.95 12.22 2.08
N ARG A 20 8.63 12.43 3.21
CA ARG A 20 9.86 13.23 3.26
C ARG A 20 10.95 12.63 2.38
N LEU A 21 11.14 11.31 2.37
CA LEU A 21 12.08 10.65 1.45
C LEU A 21 11.66 10.83 0.00
N ALA A 22 10.38 10.66 -0.32
CA ALA A 22 9.89 10.81 -1.69
C ALA A 22 10.16 12.22 -2.23
N THR A 23 9.74 13.23 -1.48
CA THR A 23 9.85 14.64 -1.86
C THR A 23 11.30 15.13 -1.91
N ALA A 24 12.14 14.74 -0.94
CA ALA A 24 13.55 15.16 -0.91
C ALA A 24 14.39 14.56 -2.06
N HIS A 25 13.97 13.43 -2.62
CA HIS A 25 14.73 12.69 -3.64
C HIS A 25 14.05 12.66 -5.03
N GLY A 26 12.97 13.41 -5.23
CA GLY A 26 12.32 13.56 -6.54
C GLY A 26 11.53 12.33 -7.01
N TYR A 27 11.07 11.50 -6.06
CA TYR A 27 10.11 10.44 -6.37
C TYR A 27 8.70 11.01 -6.50
N HIS A 28 7.95 10.45 -7.43
CA HIS A 28 6.60 10.88 -7.81
C HIS A 28 5.53 9.96 -7.20
N GLY A 29 5.91 8.76 -6.77
CA GLY A 29 4.99 7.85 -6.11
C GLY A 29 5.67 6.86 -5.18
N VAL A 30 4.84 6.17 -4.40
CA VAL A 30 5.26 5.14 -3.46
C VAL A 30 4.33 3.93 -3.58
N GLU A 31 4.92 2.75 -3.59
CA GLU A 31 4.19 1.50 -3.38
C GLU A 31 4.24 1.12 -1.89
N LEU A 32 3.07 0.87 -1.30
CA LEU A 32 2.91 0.68 0.15
C LEU A 32 2.82 -0.81 0.49
N ARG A 33 3.81 -1.34 1.22
CA ARG A 33 3.79 -2.70 1.79
C ARG A 33 2.64 -2.83 2.79
N ALA A 34 1.64 -3.66 2.45
CA ALA A 34 0.50 -3.93 3.30
C ALA A 34 0.75 -5.18 4.16
N HIS A 35 1.28 -4.97 5.36
CA HIS A 35 1.58 -6.03 6.33
C HIS A 35 1.20 -5.57 7.75
N PRO A 36 0.74 -6.44 8.67
CA PRO A 36 0.30 -6.02 10.01
C PRO A 36 1.31 -5.24 10.85
N GLU A 37 2.61 -5.37 10.54
CA GLU A 37 3.70 -4.66 11.22
C GLU A 37 4.06 -3.32 10.54
N GLU A 38 3.39 -2.98 9.44
CA GLU A 38 3.64 -1.74 8.70
C GLU A 38 2.60 -0.67 9.06
N PRO A 39 2.94 0.62 8.92
CA PRO A 39 2.00 1.72 9.18
C PRO A 39 0.74 1.69 8.31
N VAL A 40 0.82 1.06 7.13
CA VAL A 40 -0.32 0.91 6.21
C VAL A 40 -0.64 -0.57 6.05
N HIS A 41 -1.81 -0.99 6.53
CA HIS A 41 -2.24 -2.38 6.49
C HIS A 41 -3.77 -2.51 6.43
N PRO A 42 -4.32 -3.68 6.03
CA PRO A 42 -5.77 -3.84 5.89
C PRO A 42 -6.57 -3.70 7.20
N GLY A 43 -5.91 -3.72 8.35
CA GLY A 43 -6.54 -3.53 9.66
C GLY A 43 -6.81 -2.07 10.04
N LEU A 44 -6.30 -1.10 9.27
CA LEU A 44 -6.59 0.32 9.48
C LEU A 44 -8.08 0.60 9.33
N GLY A 45 -8.62 1.43 10.24
CA GLY A 45 -9.97 1.98 10.15
C GLY A 45 -10.10 3.02 9.05
N LEU A 46 -11.34 3.40 8.73
CA LEU A 46 -11.63 4.33 7.63
C LEU A 46 -11.01 5.72 7.83
N VAL A 47 -10.97 6.22 9.07
CA VAL A 47 -10.36 7.52 9.40
C VAL A 47 -8.85 7.47 9.14
N GLU A 48 -8.17 6.44 9.65
CA GLU A 48 -6.73 6.27 9.45
C GLU A 48 -6.37 6.14 7.96
N ARG A 49 -7.18 5.44 7.17
CA ARG A 49 -7.00 5.37 5.70
C ARG A 49 -7.17 6.73 5.04
N ALA A 50 -8.20 7.49 5.44
CA ALA A 50 -8.44 8.83 4.91
C ALA A 50 -7.28 9.79 5.25
N ASP A 51 -6.72 9.69 6.45
CA ASP A 51 -5.57 10.48 6.90
C ASP A 51 -4.34 10.17 6.05
N VAL A 52 -4.02 8.88 5.84
CA VAL A 52 -2.92 8.47 4.95
C VAL A 52 -3.12 9.01 3.53
N ALA A 53 -4.32 8.86 2.96
CA ALA A 53 -4.62 9.38 1.62
C ALA A 53 -4.47 10.91 1.55
N ALA A 54 -4.89 11.62 2.59
CA ALA A 54 -4.76 13.07 2.68
C ALA A 54 -3.29 13.52 2.79
N GLU A 55 -2.46 12.82 3.55
CA GLU A 55 -1.01 13.09 3.66
C GLU A 55 -0.32 12.94 2.30
N PHE A 56 -0.58 11.84 1.58
CA PHE A 56 -0.03 11.62 0.23
C PHE A 56 -0.47 12.71 -0.75
N LYS A 57 -1.76 13.07 -0.72
CA LYS A 57 -2.31 14.14 -1.55
C LYS A 57 -1.66 15.50 -1.23
N ALA A 58 -1.47 15.82 0.05
CA ALA A 58 -0.85 17.07 0.48
C ALA A 58 0.63 17.16 0.07
N ALA A 59 1.35 16.03 0.09
CA ALA A 59 2.73 15.95 -0.36
C ALA A 59 2.89 15.94 -1.89
N GLY A 60 1.81 15.78 -2.65
CA GLY A 60 1.87 15.66 -4.11
C GLY A 60 2.53 14.37 -4.58
N VAL A 61 2.49 13.31 -3.77
CA VAL A 61 3.07 11.98 -4.06
C VAL A 61 1.95 11.00 -4.36
N GLU A 62 2.04 10.25 -5.46
CA GLU A 62 1.04 9.25 -5.83
C GLU A 62 1.23 7.96 -5.01
N ILE A 63 0.14 7.39 -4.51
CA ILE A 63 0.17 5.99 -4.04
C ILE A 63 0.09 5.11 -5.28
N LEU A 64 1.22 4.52 -5.69
CA LEU A 64 1.31 3.71 -6.90
C LEU A 64 0.51 2.41 -6.76
N GLY A 65 0.60 1.75 -5.60
CA GLY A 65 -0.04 0.46 -5.40
C GLY A 65 0.11 -0.07 -3.99
N ILE A 66 -0.72 -1.06 -3.69
CA ILE A 66 -0.69 -1.80 -2.43
C ILE A 66 0.05 -3.12 -2.65
N ALA A 67 1.14 -3.26 -1.92
CA ALA A 67 2.04 -4.39 -1.95
C ALA A 67 1.55 -5.47 -0.97
N GLY A 68 0.63 -6.32 -1.42
CA GLY A 68 0.03 -7.40 -0.63
C GLY A 68 0.78 -8.73 -0.72
N TYR A 69 0.31 -9.70 0.08
CA TYR A 69 0.89 -11.04 0.20
C TYR A 69 -0.08 -12.18 -0.16
N ALA A 70 -1.26 -11.84 -0.71
CA ALA A 70 -2.21 -12.85 -1.18
C ALA A 70 -1.55 -13.76 -2.23
N ARG A 71 -1.66 -15.07 -2.03
CA ARG A 71 -1.13 -16.11 -2.93
C ARG A 71 -2.27 -16.64 -3.78
N VAL A 72 -2.45 -16.05 -4.95
CA VAL A 72 -3.71 -16.17 -5.72
C VAL A 72 -3.98 -17.55 -6.28
N ALA A 73 -2.95 -18.39 -6.45
CA ALA A 73 -3.10 -19.79 -6.85
C ALA A 73 -2.49 -20.75 -5.81
N ALA A 74 -2.51 -20.38 -4.52
CA ALA A 74 -2.17 -21.32 -3.46
C ALA A 74 -3.13 -22.53 -3.47
N PRO A 75 -2.65 -23.75 -3.20
CA PRO A 75 -3.52 -24.92 -3.11
C PRO A 75 -4.47 -24.81 -1.90
N GLY A 76 -5.71 -25.24 -2.07
CA GLY A 76 -6.71 -25.27 -1.00
C GLY A 76 -8.01 -24.58 -1.42
N ASP A 77 -8.79 -24.17 -0.42
CA ASP A 77 -10.05 -23.46 -0.65
C ASP A 77 -9.79 -22.02 -1.10
N ASP A 78 -10.57 -21.55 -2.08
CA ASP A 78 -10.46 -20.18 -2.60
C ASP A 78 -10.91 -19.12 -1.58
N GLY A 79 -11.78 -19.47 -0.63
CA GLY A 79 -12.42 -18.54 0.30
C GLY A 79 -11.43 -17.60 1.01
N PRO A 80 -10.43 -18.13 1.74
CA PRO A 80 -9.41 -17.31 2.39
C PRO A 80 -8.64 -16.39 1.44
N VAL A 81 -8.27 -16.88 0.25
CA VAL A 81 -7.56 -16.08 -0.77
C VAL A 81 -8.42 -14.94 -1.28
N LEU A 82 -9.72 -15.19 -1.50
CA LEU A 82 -10.68 -14.17 -1.94
C LEU A 82 -10.90 -13.10 -0.86
N ASP A 83 -10.94 -13.48 0.42
CA ASP A 83 -11.12 -12.54 1.52
C ASP A 83 -9.88 -11.64 1.71
N ASP A 84 -8.68 -12.19 1.57
CA ASP A 84 -7.43 -11.42 1.56
C ASP A 84 -7.40 -10.44 0.38
N MET A 85 -7.75 -10.91 -0.82
CA MET A 85 -7.81 -10.07 -2.02
C MET A 85 -8.82 -8.92 -1.88
N ARG A 86 -10.02 -9.20 -1.33
CA ARG A 86 -11.04 -8.18 -1.06
C ARG A 86 -10.55 -7.15 -0.05
N SER A 87 -9.86 -7.58 0.99
CA SER A 87 -9.27 -6.69 2.00
C SER A 87 -8.22 -5.76 1.37
N LEU A 88 -7.33 -6.28 0.52
CA LEU A 88 -6.32 -5.51 -0.18
C LEU A 88 -6.93 -4.52 -1.20
N VAL A 89 -7.92 -4.96 -1.98
CA VAL A 89 -8.63 -4.08 -2.94
C VAL A 89 -9.42 -2.99 -2.23
N SER A 90 -10.00 -3.29 -1.07
CA SER A 90 -10.71 -2.27 -0.27
C SER A 90 -9.74 -1.23 0.28
N LEU A 91 -8.58 -1.66 0.79
CA LEU A 91 -7.51 -0.74 1.20
C LEU A 91 -7.02 0.12 0.03
N ALA A 92 -6.78 -0.49 -1.14
CA ALA A 92 -6.37 0.24 -2.34
C ALA A 92 -7.41 1.28 -2.77
N ARG A 93 -8.70 0.92 -2.76
CA ARG A 93 -9.81 1.86 -3.04
C ARG A 93 -9.75 3.06 -2.10
N ASP A 94 -9.69 2.82 -0.80
CA ASP A 94 -9.78 3.89 0.21
C ASP A 94 -8.57 4.83 0.14
N LEU A 95 -7.40 4.30 -0.22
CA LEU A 95 -6.17 5.06 -0.42
C LEU A 95 -6.05 5.68 -1.83
N GLY A 96 -6.94 5.33 -2.76
CA GLY A 96 -6.86 5.79 -4.15
C GLY A 96 -5.72 5.17 -4.97
N ALA A 97 -5.21 4.00 -4.55
CA ALA A 97 -4.15 3.28 -5.24
C ALA A 97 -4.71 2.50 -6.46
N PRO A 98 -4.14 2.64 -7.67
CA PRO A 98 -4.66 1.99 -8.87
C PRO A 98 -4.30 0.49 -8.98
N PHE A 99 -3.31 0.01 -8.20
CA PHE A 99 -2.79 -1.35 -8.32
C PHE A 99 -2.73 -2.07 -6.98
N VAL A 100 -2.97 -3.39 -7.02
CA VAL A 100 -2.67 -4.33 -5.93
C VAL A 100 -1.71 -5.36 -6.46
N ARG A 101 -0.56 -5.51 -5.82
CA ARG A 101 0.41 -6.57 -6.14
C ARG A 101 0.13 -7.80 -5.27
N VAL A 102 0.26 -8.97 -5.88
CA VAL A 102 0.00 -10.28 -5.28
C VAL A 102 1.13 -11.27 -5.60
N PHE A 103 1.09 -12.45 -5.00
CA PHE A 103 1.94 -13.58 -5.35
C PHE A 103 1.17 -14.65 -6.11
N PRO A 104 1.79 -15.36 -7.07
CA PRO A 104 1.10 -16.39 -7.85
C PRO A 104 0.74 -17.63 -7.04
N GLY A 105 1.46 -17.98 -5.96
CA GLY A 105 1.24 -19.19 -5.16
C GLY A 105 2.35 -19.41 -4.14
#